data_AF-A0A173L0C9-F1
#
_entry.id   AF-A0A173L0C9-F1
#
_cell.length_a   1.000
_cell.length_b   1.000
_cell.length_c   1.000
_cell.angle_alpha   90.00
_cell.angle_beta   90.00
_cell.angle_gamma   90.00
#
_symmetry.space_group_name_H-M   'P 1'
#
loop_
_entity.id
_entity.type
_entity.pdbx_description
1 polymer ?
#
loop_
_entity_poly.entity_id
_entity_poly.type
_entity_poly.pdbx_seq_one_letter_code
_entity_poly.pdbx_strand_id
1 'polypeptide(L)' 'MNARPTELTATASTASAGALVRLQRLEALLNIAREKLALGEALSRADMQRLNAALDDMAAK' A
#
# COMPACT_ATOMS: atom_id res chain seq x y z
N MET A 1 -20.97 -30.20 -14.09
CA MET A 1 -20.53 -28.94 -13.46
C MET A 1 -19.02 -28.85 -13.63
N ASN A 2 -18.53 -28.16 -14.65
CA ASN A 2 -17.09 -27.92 -14.85
C ASN A 2 -16.85 -26.41 -14.71
N ALA A 3 -16.33 -25.99 -13.57
CA ALA A 3 -15.89 -24.60 -13.38
C ALA A 3 -14.67 -24.34 -14.26
N ARG A 4 -14.68 -23.22 -15.01
CA ARG A 4 -13.63 -22.84 -15.94
C ARG A 4 -12.36 -22.40 -15.17
N PRO A 5 -11.17 -22.95 -15.48
CA PRO A 5 -9.91 -22.56 -14.82
C PRO A 5 -9.49 -21.11 -15.09
N THR A 6 -10.13 -20.41 -16.03
CA THR A 6 -9.77 -19.04 -16.44
C THR A 6 -10.14 -17.99 -15.40
N GLU A 7 -11.17 -18.21 -14.57
CA GLU A 7 -11.64 -17.22 -13.59
C GLU A 7 -10.78 -17.18 -12.31
N LEU A 8 -10.18 -18.31 -11.94
CA LEU A 8 -9.29 -18.44 -10.77
C LEU A 8 -7.95 -17.72 -10.98
N THR A 9 -7.43 -17.70 -12.21
CA THR A 9 -6.15 -17.03 -12.52
C THR A 9 -6.30 -15.52 -12.60
N ALA A 10 -7.41 -15.02 -13.15
CA ALA A 10 -7.65 -13.58 -13.30
C ALA A 10 -7.83 -12.86 -11.95
N THR A 11 -8.50 -13.51 -10.99
CA THR A 11 -8.71 -13.00 -9.62
C THR A 11 -7.42 -12.98 -8.81
N ALA A 12 -6.56 -13.99 -8.96
CA ALA A 12 -5.24 -14.00 -8.32
C ALA A 12 -4.29 -12.93 -8.89
N SER A 13 -4.33 -12.68 -10.20
CA SER A 13 -3.51 -11.65 -10.86
C SER A 13 -3.92 -10.23 -10.46
N THR A 14 -5.23 -9.94 -10.35
CA THR A 14 -5.72 -8.61 -9.93
C THR A 14 -5.52 -8.36 -8.44
N ALA A 15 -5.70 -9.37 -7.58
CA ALA A 15 -5.36 -9.27 -6.17
C ALA A 15 -3.87 -8.94 -5.96
N SER A 16 -2.99 -9.56 -6.76
CA SER A 16 -1.54 -9.30 -6.75
C SER A 16 -1.20 -7.88 -7.25
N ALA A 17 -1.87 -7.39 -8.30
CA ALA A 17 -1.68 -6.02 -8.79
C ALA A 17 -2.15 -4.97 -7.77
N GLY A 18 -3.29 -5.19 -7.11
CA GLY A 18 -3.78 -4.31 -6.04
C GLY A 18 -2.84 -4.26 -4.84
N ALA A 19 -2.26 -5.39 -4.44
CA ALA A 19 -1.26 -5.43 -3.37
C ALA A 19 0.01 -4.64 -3.73
N LEU A 20 0.48 -4.73 -4.98
CA LEU A 20 1.64 -3.96 -5.45
C LEU A 20 1.38 -2.45 -5.42
N VAL A 21 0.20 -2.00 -5.83
CA VAL A 21 -0.18 -0.58 -5.78
C VAL A 21 -0.22 -0.06 -4.35
N ARG A 22 -0.77 -0.84 -3.41
CA ARG A 22 -0.79 -0.49 -1.97
C ARG A 22 0.63 -0.38 -1.40
N LEU A 23 1.51 -1.32 -1.75
CA LEU A 23 2.92 -1.29 -1.35
C LEU A 23 3.64 -0.05 -1.88
N GLN A 24 3.52 0.25 -3.18
CA GLN A 24 4.13 1.42 -3.81
C GLN A 24 3.67 2.73 -3.16
N ARG A 25 2.39 2.82 -2.78
CA ARG A 25 1.85 3.98 -2.07
C ARG A 25 2.49 4.14 -0.69
N LEU A 26 2.65 3.04 0.06
CA LEU A 26 3.30 3.06 1.36
C LEU A 26 4.77 3.48 1.24
N GLU A 27 5.51 2.94 0.26
CA GLU A 27 6.90 3.30 -0.01
C GLU A 27 7.06 4.79 -0.30
N ALA A 28 6.17 5.37 -1.12
CA ALA A 28 6.19 6.80 -1.41
C ALA A 28 5.99 7.66 -0.16
N LEU A 29 5.03 7.31 0.71
CA LEU A 29 4.79 8.02 1.97
C LEU A 29 5.98 7.92 2.93
N LEU A 30 6.61 6.74 3.01
CA LEU A 30 7.80 6.53 3.82
C LEU A 30 9.00 7.32 3.29
N ASN A 31 9.17 7.42 1.97
CA ASN A 31 10.25 8.20 1.40
C ASN A 31 10.09 9.70 1.71
N ILE A 32 8.88 10.24 1.57
CA ILE A 32 8.57 11.64 1.95
C ILE A 32 8.85 11.87 3.44
N ALA A 33 8.43 10.92 4.30
CA ALA A 33 8.69 11.02 5.73
C ALA A 33 10.19 11.00 6.05
N ARG A 34 10.95 10.15 5.37
CA ARG A 34 12.41 10.08 5.49
C ARG A 34 13.07 11.38 5.05
N GLU A 35 12.64 11.96 3.93
CA GLU A 35 13.15 13.24 3.43
C GLU A 35 12.90 14.37 4.41
N LYS A 36 11.69 14.47 4.97
CA LYS A 36 11.36 15.46 6.02
C LYS A 36 12.27 15.31 7.24
N LEU A 37 12.43 14.09 7.74
CA LEU A 37 13.31 13.81 8.88
C LEU A 37 14.78 14.13 8.57
N ALA A 38 15.25 13.87 7.35
CA ALA A 38 16.60 14.21 6.92
C ALA A 38 16.85 15.72 6.84
N LEU A 39 15.80 16.51 6.56
CA LEU A 39 15.82 17.97 6.60
C LEU A 39 15.68 18.53 8.03
N GLY A 40 15.51 17.67 9.04
CA GLY A 40 15.28 18.07 10.43
C GLY A 40 13.85 18.51 10.71
N GLU A 41 12.91 18.28 9.79
CA GLU A 41 11.50 18.56 9.98
C GLU A 41 10.81 17.43 10.76
N ALA A 42 9.88 17.81 11.64
CA ALA A 42 9.02 16.84 12.32
C ALA A 42 7.88 16.38 11.38
N LEU A 43 7.51 15.10 11.47
CA LEU A 43 6.32 14.61 10.78
C LEU A 43 5.07 15.27 11.38
N SER A 44 4.24 15.86 10.52
CA SER A 44 2.97 16.42 10.97
C SER A 44 2.01 15.31 11.38
N ARG A 45 0.99 15.67 12.16
CA ARG A 45 -0.12 14.76 12.49
C ARG A 45 -0.78 14.19 11.24
N ALA A 46 -0.90 14.99 10.18
CA ALA A 46 -1.47 14.56 8.90
C ALA A 46 -0.58 13.54 8.19
N ASP A 47 0.75 13.70 8.24
CA ASP A 47 1.70 12.72 7.68
C ASP A 47 1.58 11.38 8.40
N MET A 48 1.55 11.41 9.74
CA MET A 48 1.37 10.22 10.57
C MET A 48 0.02 9.53 10.31
N GLN A 49 -1.06 10.30 10.14
CA GLN A 49 -2.38 9.75 9.79
C GLN A 49 -2.37 9.05 8.42
N ARG A 50 -1.70 9.63 7.41
CA ARG A 50 -1.58 9.02 6.08
C ARG A 50 -0.77 7.72 6.12
N LEU A 51 0.33 7.70 6.87
CA LEU A 51 1.15 6.51 7.06
C LEU A 51 0.36 5.40 7.75
N ASN A 52 -0.33 5.72 8.85
CA ASN A 52 -1.16 4.74 9.56
C ASN A 52 -2.27 4.19 8.65
N ALA A 53 -2.97 5.06 7.92
CA ALA A 53 -4.01 4.61 6.99
C ALA A 53 -3.46 3.70 5.88
N ALA A 54 -2.26 3.98 5.36
CA ALA A 54 -1.62 3.12 4.36
C ALA A 54 -1.16 1.77 4.96
N LEU A 55 -0.74 1.75 6.22
CA LEU A 55 -0.39 0.51 6.93
C LEU A 55 -1.65 -0.32 7.24
N ASP A 56 -2.73 0.32 7.66
CA ASP A 56 -4.03 -0.34 7.89
C ASP A 56 -4.58 -0.95 6.60
N ASP A 57 -4.47 -0.22 5.48
CA ASP A 57 -4.85 -0.70 4.14
C ASP A 57 -4.00 -1.90 3.67
N MET A 58 -2.74 -1.99 4.09
CA MET A 58 -1.88 -3.16 3.85
C MET A 58 -2.22 -4.34 4.77
N ALA A 59 -2.65 -4.06 6.00
CA ALA A 59 -3.06 -5.09 6.97
C ALA A 59 -4.44 -5.68 6.67
N ALA A 60 -5.28 -4.93 5.96
CA ALA A 60 -6.57 -5.40 5.46
C ALA A 60 -6.36 -6.49 4.39
N LYS A 61 -6.68 -7.74 4.79
CA LYS A 61 -6.55 -8.98 4.00
C LYS A 61 -7.43 -8.98 2.76
#